data_AF-A0A931D476-F1
#
_entry.id   AF-A0A931D476-F1
#
_cell.length_a   1.000
_cell.length_b   1.000
_cell.length_c   1.000
_cell.angle_alpha   90.00
_cell.angle_beta   90.00
_cell.angle_gamma   90.00
#
_symmetry.space_group_name_H-M   'P 1'
#
loop_
_entity.id
_entity.type
_entity.pdbx_description
1 polymer ?
#
loop_
_entity_poly.entity_id
_entity_poly.type
_entity_poly.pdbx_seq_one_letter_code
_entity_poly.pdbx_strand_id
1 'polypeptide(L)'
;MLFFVGLLLINLVISWWNAKVCGTFWSESKALGGFPRLLMWCGAIQSAIGFSMVILFGLVFTSLGLGYLTPKAAEAAFSLWYLAAILPCIGTGIVITVHSWAVAWRERNWQSMGAAAWNTFATGHNIYSAANGGVASAFSKVGDLFKGNDSKEGAAAKLVILLVVVAILGGVLLTTWLIAKYDRLSLMEARQSGGMPA
;
A
#
# COMPACT_ATOMS: atom_id res chain seq x y z
N MET A 1 -8.60 -6.71 19.62
CA MET A 1 -8.34 -5.30 19.26
C MET A 1 -6.85 -4.96 19.24
N LEU A 2 -6.11 -5.20 20.33
CA LEU A 2 -4.66 -4.91 20.41
C LEU A 2 -3.81 -5.54 19.29
N PHE A 3 -4.07 -6.79 18.93
CA PHE A 3 -3.39 -7.47 17.83
C PHE A 3 -3.56 -6.76 16.48
N PHE A 4 -4.78 -6.36 16.13
CA PHE A 4 -5.07 -5.63 14.89
C PHE A 4 -4.43 -4.24 14.86
N VAL A 5 -4.43 -3.54 15.99
CA VAL A 5 -3.69 -2.26 16.12
C VAL A 5 -2.20 -2.49 15.91
N GLY A 6 -1.63 -3.56 16.47
CA GLY A 6 -0.25 -3.96 16.22
C GLY A 6 0.04 -4.20 14.72
N LEU A 7 -0.81 -4.95 14.02
CA LEU A 7 -0.67 -5.18 12.57
C LEU A 7 -0.74 -3.87 11.77
N LEU A 8 -1.62 -2.93 12.13
CA LEU A 8 -1.70 -1.62 11.48
C LEU A 8 -0.44 -0.78 11.71
N LEU A 9 0.11 -0.81 12.92
CA LEU A 9 1.37 -0.11 13.22
C LEU A 9 2.54 -0.70 12.44
N ILE A 10 2.62 -2.02 12.35
CA ILE A 10 3.64 -2.70 11.52
C ILE A 10 3.47 -2.28 10.05
N ASN A 11 2.24 -2.30 9.52
CA ASN A 11 1.96 -1.87 8.16
C ASN A 11 2.35 -0.39 7.93
N LEU A 12 2.08 0.49 8.90
CA LEU A 12 2.47 1.89 8.86
C LEU A 12 4.00 2.05 8.80
N VAL A 13 4.73 1.31 9.64
CA VAL A 13 6.20 1.33 9.66
C VAL A 13 6.79 0.80 8.36
N ILE A 14 6.27 -0.30 7.81
CA ILE A 14 6.72 -0.86 6.53
C ILE A 14 6.43 0.12 5.39
N SER A 15 5.25 0.74 5.37
CA SER A 15 4.87 1.72 4.36
C SER A 15 5.77 2.96 4.39
N TRP A 16 6.09 3.44 5.59
CA TRP A 16 7.04 4.52 5.79
C TRP A 16 8.45 4.14 5.36
N TRP A 17 8.92 2.93 5.72
CA TRP A 17 10.24 2.45 5.32
C TRP A 17 10.37 2.36 3.79
N ASN A 18 9.35 1.83 3.12
CA ASN A 18 9.29 1.78 1.66
C ASN A 18 9.37 3.18 1.04
N ALA A 19 8.59 4.15 1.55
CA ALA A 19 8.67 5.53 1.07
C ALA A 19 10.03 6.18 1.33
N LYS A 20 10.64 5.91 2.49
CA LYS A 20 11.98 6.38 2.83
C LYS A 20 13.02 5.88 1.84
N VAL A 21 13.08 4.56 1.63
CA VAL A 21 14.01 3.94 0.68
C VAL A 21 13.78 4.49 -0.73
N CYS A 22 12.51 4.57 -1.17
CA CYS A 22 12.17 5.13 -2.46
C CYS A 22 12.64 6.58 -2.61
N GLY A 23 12.49 7.40 -1.57
CA GLY A 23 12.95 8.78 -1.53
C GLY A 23 14.46 8.90 -1.63
N THR A 24 15.21 8.14 -0.83
CA THR A 24 16.68 8.19 -0.82
C THR A 24 17.28 7.95 -2.21
N PHE A 25 16.72 7.03 -2.99
CA PHE A 25 17.19 6.68 -4.34
C PHE A 25 16.34 7.29 -5.47
N TRP A 26 15.43 8.22 -5.17
CA TRP A 26 14.42 8.66 -6.13
C TRP A 26 15.05 9.36 -7.34
N SER A 27 15.90 10.36 -7.10
CA SER A 27 16.59 11.10 -8.16
C SER A 27 17.63 10.28 -8.90
N GLU A 28 18.40 9.45 -8.21
CA GLU A 28 19.35 8.53 -8.85
C GLU A 28 18.63 7.53 -9.78
N SER A 29 17.52 6.94 -9.33
CA SER A 29 16.72 6.04 -10.16
C SER A 29 16.14 6.71 -11.41
N LYS A 30 15.87 8.02 -11.37
CA LYS A 30 15.40 8.80 -12.53
C LYS A 30 16.51 8.97 -13.57
N ALA A 31 17.76 9.17 -13.13
CA ALA A 31 18.91 9.28 -14.01
C ALA A 31 19.28 7.93 -14.64
N LEU A 32 19.26 6.85 -13.84
CA LEU A 32 19.59 5.49 -14.31
C LEU A 32 18.49 4.88 -15.20
N GLY A 33 17.22 5.15 -14.90
CA GLY A 33 16.09 4.54 -15.59
C GLY A 33 15.97 3.03 -15.33
N GLY A 34 15.40 2.31 -16.31
CA GLY A 34 15.35 0.85 -16.34
C GLY A 34 14.74 0.17 -15.10
N PHE A 35 15.34 -0.96 -14.71
CA PHE A 35 14.86 -1.77 -13.57
C PHE A 35 14.96 -1.06 -12.21
N PRO A 36 16.03 -0.29 -11.88
CA PRO A 36 16.05 0.53 -10.67
C PRO A 36 14.86 1.49 -10.57
N ARG A 37 14.50 2.15 -11.67
CA ARG A 37 13.33 3.05 -11.70
C ARG A 37 12.02 2.30 -11.46
N LEU A 38 11.88 1.13 -12.07
CA LEU A 38 10.71 0.27 -11.85
C LEU A 38 10.59 -0.14 -10.37
N LEU A 39 11.68 -0.56 -9.74
CA LEU A 39 11.68 -0.95 -8.32
C LEU A 39 11.25 0.19 -7.40
N MET A 40 11.70 1.43 -7.66
CA MET A 40 11.28 2.59 -6.86
C MET A 40 9.78 2.87 -7.01
N TRP A 41 9.21 2.66 -8.21
CA TRP A 41 7.76 2.75 -8.38
C TRP A 41 7.02 1.61 -7.67
N CYS A 42 7.55 0.39 -7.70
CA CYS A 42 6.96 -0.73 -6.95
C CYS A 42 6.91 -0.42 -5.45
N GLY A 43 8.00 0.07 -4.87
CA GLY A 43 8.05 0.47 -3.45
C GLY A 43 7.11 1.64 -3.14
N ALA A 44 7.01 2.63 -4.03
CA ALA A 44 6.08 3.75 -3.88
C ALA A 44 4.61 3.29 -3.89
N ILE A 45 4.22 2.41 -4.82
CA ILE A 45 2.87 1.87 -4.90
C ILE A 45 2.54 1.04 -3.64
N GLN A 46 3.45 0.17 -3.20
CA GLN A 46 3.28 -0.61 -1.97
C GLN A 46 3.12 0.29 -0.74
N SER A 47 3.90 1.37 -0.66
CA SER A 47 3.77 2.38 0.38
C SER A 47 2.39 3.08 0.35
N ALA A 48 1.92 3.49 -0.83
CA ALA A 48 0.63 4.15 -0.97
C ALA A 48 -0.53 3.24 -0.58
N ILE A 49 -0.49 1.97 -0.99
CA ILE A 49 -1.44 0.94 -0.59
C ILE A 49 -1.43 0.78 0.93
N GLY A 50 -0.26 0.58 1.54
CA GLY A 50 -0.16 0.38 2.97
C GLY A 50 -0.65 1.58 3.80
N PHE A 51 -0.30 2.82 3.43
CA PHE A 51 -0.84 4.01 4.08
C PHE A 51 -2.34 4.17 3.90
N SER A 52 -2.84 3.92 2.68
CA SER A 52 -4.28 4.02 2.42
C SER A 52 -5.09 3.06 3.29
N MET A 53 -4.58 1.86 3.58
CA MET A 53 -5.24 0.93 4.50
C MET A 53 -5.32 1.47 5.94
N VAL A 54 -4.25 2.10 6.43
CA VAL A 54 -4.23 2.69 7.77
C VAL A 54 -5.22 3.85 7.87
N ILE A 55 -5.26 4.72 6.86
CA ILE A 55 -6.19 5.84 6.79
C ILE A 55 -7.63 5.33 6.71
N LEU A 56 -7.89 4.35 5.83
CA LEU A 56 -9.22 3.74 5.68
C LEU A 56 -9.71 3.15 6.99
N PHE A 57 -8.85 2.43 7.71
CA PHE A 57 -9.20 1.85 9.00
C PHE A 57 -9.65 2.92 9.98
N GLY A 58 -8.89 4.03 10.11
CA GLY A 58 -9.28 5.16 10.96
C GLY A 58 -10.64 5.74 10.54
N LEU A 59 -10.81 6.04 9.25
CA LEU A 59 -12.04 6.62 8.70
C LEU A 59 -13.28 5.73 8.92
N VAL A 60 -13.16 4.44 8.64
CA VAL A 60 -14.27 3.47 8.76
C VAL A 60 -14.64 3.26 10.23
N PHE A 61 -13.67 3.06 11.13
CA PHE A 61 -13.96 2.84 12.55
C PHE A 61 -14.52 4.08 13.24
N THR A 62 -14.04 5.27 12.91
CA THR A 62 -14.65 6.52 13.41
C THR A 62 -16.08 6.66 12.91
N SER A 63 -16.33 6.39 11.62
CA SER A 63 -17.68 6.50 11.05
C SER A 63 -18.65 5.46 11.61
N LEU A 64 -18.17 4.24 11.89
CA LEU A 64 -18.94 3.21 12.59
C LEU A 64 -19.27 3.65 14.03
N GLY A 65 -18.28 4.15 14.77
CA GLY A 65 -18.45 4.59 16.15
C GLY A 65 -19.41 5.77 16.31
N LEU A 66 -19.49 6.63 15.29
CA LEU A 66 -20.43 7.76 15.23
C LEU A 66 -21.81 7.39 14.66
N GLY A 67 -22.01 6.14 14.24
CA GLY A 67 -23.28 5.67 13.67
C GLY A 67 -23.57 6.12 12.23
N TYR A 68 -22.56 6.66 11.52
CA TYR A 68 -22.69 7.05 10.11
C TYR A 68 -22.60 5.87 9.14
N LEU A 69 -21.99 4.75 9.58
CA LEU A 69 -21.87 3.52 8.81
C LEU A 69 -22.56 2.36 9.52
N THR A 70 -23.13 1.46 8.73
CA THR A 70 -23.52 0.12 9.20
C THR A 70 -22.34 -0.84 9.06
N PRO A 71 -22.30 -1.97 9.80
CA PRO A 71 -21.27 -3.00 9.62
C PRO A 71 -21.16 -3.50 8.18
N LYS A 72 -22.30 -3.68 7.49
CA LYS A 72 -22.35 -4.08 6.07
C LYS A 72 -21.65 -3.05 5.17
N ALA A 73 -21.90 -1.75 5.38
CA ALA A 73 -21.26 -0.70 4.60
C ALA A 73 -19.76 -0.57 4.91
N ALA A 74 -19.34 -0.84 6.15
CA ALA A 74 -17.92 -0.90 6.51
C ALA A 74 -17.19 -2.06 5.81
N GLU A 75 -17.79 -3.25 5.75
CA GLU A 75 -17.22 -4.38 4.99
C GLU A 75 -17.10 -4.07 3.50
N ALA A 76 -18.11 -3.40 2.93
CA ALA A 76 -18.07 -2.95 1.55
C ALA A 76 -16.97 -1.90 1.31
N ALA A 77 -16.67 -1.03 2.28
CA ALA A 77 -15.56 -0.08 2.16
C ALA A 77 -14.19 -0.78 2.09
N PHE A 78 -13.93 -1.74 2.96
CA PHE A 78 -12.71 -2.55 2.89
C PHE A 78 -12.64 -3.39 1.61
N SER A 79 -13.79 -3.91 1.14
CA SER A 79 -13.88 -4.66 -0.12
C SER A 79 -13.59 -3.79 -1.34
N LEU A 80 -14.14 -2.58 -1.38
CA LEU A 80 -13.91 -1.63 -2.47
C LEU A 80 -12.45 -1.17 -2.51
N TRP A 81 -11.86 -0.90 -1.35
CA TRP A 81 -10.42 -0.63 -1.26
C TRP A 81 -9.58 -1.82 -1.73
N TYR A 82 -9.92 -3.04 -1.31
CA TYR A 82 -9.22 -4.25 -1.73
C TYR A 82 -9.24 -4.41 -3.25
N LEU A 83 -10.38 -4.19 -3.90
CA LEU A 83 -10.48 -4.24 -5.36
C LEU A 83 -9.58 -3.21 -6.05
N ALA A 84 -9.47 -2.00 -5.50
CA ALA A 84 -8.57 -0.98 -6.03
C ALA A 84 -7.09 -1.31 -5.80
N ALA A 85 -6.76 -1.98 -4.70
CA ALA A 85 -5.39 -2.25 -4.28
C ALA A 85 -4.81 -3.57 -4.79
N ILE A 86 -5.62 -4.61 -4.99
CA ILE A 86 -5.11 -5.99 -5.17
C ILE A 86 -4.29 -6.17 -6.44
N LEU A 87 -4.74 -5.61 -7.57
CA LEU A 87 -4.01 -5.71 -8.84
C LEU A 87 -2.65 -5.00 -8.78
N PRO A 88 -2.55 -3.71 -8.39
CA PRO A 88 -1.25 -3.06 -8.26
C PRO A 88 -0.38 -3.71 -7.16
N CYS A 89 -0.99 -4.23 -6.09
CA CYS A 89 -0.28 -4.96 -5.04
C CYS A 89 0.39 -6.22 -5.59
N ILE A 90 -0.33 -7.05 -6.35
CA ILE A 90 0.24 -8.27 -6.96
C ILE A 90 1.31 -7.90 -7.99
N GLY A 91 1.02 -6.98 -8.90
CA GLY A 91 1.95 -6.60 -9.97
C GLY A 91 3.29 -6.12 -9.42
N THR A 92 3.26 -5.25 -8.41
CA THR A 92 4.48 -4.75 -7.76
C THR A 92 5.12 -5.79 -6.84
N GLY A 93 4.33 -6.63 -6.17
CA GLY A 93 4.81 -7.72 -5.31
C GLY A 93 5.63 -8.75 -6.09
N ILE A 94 5.22 -9.11 -7.31
CA ILE A 94 5.99 -10.01 -8.19
C ILE A 94 7.37 -9.43 -8.50
N VAL A 95 7.43 -8.17 -8.92
CA VAL A 95 8.70 -7.49 -9.26
C VAL A 95 9.64 -7.43 -8.05
N ILE A 96 9.10 -7.04 -6.88
CA ILE A 96 9.87 -6.98 -5.63
C ILE A 96 10.35 -8.38 -5.22
N THR A 97 9.52 -9.40 -5.37
CA THR A 97 9.87 -10.79 -5.02
C THR A 97 11.05 -11.27 -5.87
N VAL A 98 11.00 -11.09 -7.19
CA VAL A 98 12.08 -11.46 -8.11
C VAL A 98 13.38 -10.73 -7.75
N HIS A 99 13.31 -9.43 -7.47
CA HIS A 99 14.48 -8.67 -7.03
C HIS A 99 15.04 -9.19 -5.70
N SER A 100 14.18 -9.50 -4.74
CA SER A 100 14.59 -10.01 -3.43
C SER A 100 15.28 -11.37 -3.52
N TRP A 101 14.90 -12.23 -4.46
CA TRP A 101 15.63 -13.48 -4.73
C TRP A 101 17.05 -13.22 -5.24
N ALA A 102 17.20 -12.29 -6.18
CA ALA A 102 18.52 -11.93 -6.72
C ALA A 102 19.44 -11.36 -5.62
N VAL A 103 18.90 -10.50 -4.74
CA VAL A 103 19.64 -9.93 -3.61
C VAL A 103 20.01 -11.01 -2.58
N ALA A 104 19.06 -11.87 -2.19
CA ALA A 104 19.31 -12.96 -1.24
C ALA A 104 20.38 -13.92 -1.76
N TRP A 105 20.35 -14.26 -3.06
CA TRP A 105 21.33 -15.13 -3.69
C TRP A 105 22.75 -14.52 -3.69
N ARG A 106 22.85 -13.22 -3.96
CA ARG A 106 24.11 -12.48 -4.02
C ARG A 106 24.71 -12.24 -2.64
N GLU A 107 23.90 -11.80 -1.69
CA GLU A 107 24.39 -11.32 -0.39
C GLU A 107 24.45 -12.40 0.68
N ARG A 108 23.59 -13.42 0.60
CA ARG A 108 23.60 -14.60 1.48
C ARG A 108 23.61 -14.28 2.98
N ASN A 109 23.01 -13.15 3.36
CA ASN A 109 22.84 -12.75 4.75
C ASN A 109 21.38 -12.99 5.20
N TRP A 110 21.19 -13.06 6.52
CA TRP A 110 19.88 -13.34 7.12
C TRP A 110 18.83 -12.29 6.79
N GLN A 111 19.20 -11.01 6.65
CA GLN A 111 18.26 -9.95 6.34
C GLN A 111 17.68 -10.12 4.92
N SER A 112 18.55 -10.34 3.94
CA SER A 112 18.16 -10.49 2.54
C SER A 112 17.42 -11.80 2.29
N MET A 113 17.80 -12.89 2.95
CA MET A 113 17.04 -14.15 2.92
C MET A 113 15.66 -14.00 3.57
N GLY A 114 15.56 -13.31 4.72
CA GLY A 114 14.30 -13.04 5.39
C GLY A 114 13.36 -12.16 4.56
N ALA A 115 13.87 -11.11 3.94
CA ALA A 115 13.11 -10.25 3.03
C ALA A 115 12.58 -11.05 1.82
N ALA A 116 13.42 -11.90 1.23
CA ALA A 116 13.01 -12.79 0.14
C ALA A 116 11.90 -13.76 0.55
N ALA A 117 12.04 -14.39 1.71
CA ALA A 117 11.01 -15.29 2.25
C ALA A 117 9.68 -14.55 2.48
N TRP A 118 9.73 -13.36 3.10
CA TRP A 118 8.54 -12.55 3.35
C TRP A 118 7.85 -12.11 2.07
N ASN A 119 8.58 -11.56 1.09
CA ASN A 119 8.01 -11.11 -0.18
C ASN A 119 7.40 -12.28 -0.97
N THR A 120 8.06 -13.45 -0.96
CA THR A 120 7.54 -14.67 -1.58
C THR A 120 6.22 -15.09 -0.94
N PHE A 121 6.18 -15.16 0.39
CA PHE A 121 4.98 -15.50 1.13
C PHE A 121 3.85 -14.49 0.87
N ALA A 122 4.13 -13.19 1.02
CA ALA A 122 3.13 -12.14 0.87
C ALA A 122 2.56 -12.11 -0.56
N THR A 123 3.41 -12.20 -1.58
CA THR A 123 2.96 -12.22 -2.99
C THR A 123 2.15 -13.49 -3.28
N GLY A 124 2.63 -14.66 -2.84
CA GLY A 124 1.91 -15.93 -3.00
C GLY A 124 0.55 -15.91 -2.30
N HIS A 125 0.49 -15.40 -1.07
CA HIS A 125 -0.75 -15.24 -0.31
C HIS A 125 -1.74 -14.30 -1.01
N ASN A 126 -1.28 -13.15 -1.51
CA ASN A 126 -2.13 -12.20 -2.22
C ASN A 126 -2.69 -12.79 -3.53
N ILE A 127 -1.86 -13.49 -4.31
CA ILE A 127 -2.29 -14.19 -5.54
C ILE A 127 -3.30 -15.27 -5.19
N TYR A 128 -3.00 -16.11 -4.20
CA TYR A 128 -3.91 -17.18 -3.78
C TYR A 128 -5.23 -16.63 -3.26
N SER A 129 -5.21 -15.61 -2.40
CA SER A 129 -6.41 -14.96 -1.88
C SER A 129 -7.26 -14.36 -3.01
N ALA A 130 -6.63 -13.68 -3.96
CA ALA A 130 -7.33 -13.10 -5.10
C ALA A 130 -7.97 -14.18 -6.00
N ALA A 131 -7.22 -15.23 -6.31
CA ALA A 131 -7.67 -16.33 -7.16
C ALA A 131 -8.72 -17.22 -6.48
N ASN A 132 -8.58 -17.46 -5.18
CA ASN A 132 -9.47 -18.31 -4.39
C ASN A 132 -10.70 -17.55 -3.87
N GLY A 133 -11.33 -16.76 -4.74
CA GLY A 133 -12.61 -16.11 -4.46
C GLY A 133 -12.54 -14.78 -3.70
N GLY A 134 -11.37 -14.28 -3.30
CA GLY A 134 -11.25 -12.98 -2.62
C GLY A 134 -11.78 -11.82 -3.47
N VAL A 135 -11.43 -11.79 -4.77
CA VAL A 135 -11.93 -10.78 -5.72
C VAL A 135 -13.44 -10.92 -5.91
N ALA A 136 -13.94 -12.13 -6.13
CA ALA A 136 -15.38 -12.39 -6.33
C ALA A 136 -16.21 -12.00 -5.10
N SER A 137 -15.74 -12.36 -3.90
CA SER A 137 -16.37 -11.98 -2.64
C SER A 137 -16.40 -10.47 -2.46
N ALA A 138 -15.29 -9.78 -2.72
CA ALA A 138 -15.23 -8.33 -2.63
C ALA A 138 -16.18 -7.64 -3.61
N PHE A 139 -16.27 -8.12 -4.86
CA PHE A 139 -17.25 -7.62 -5.83
C PHE A 139 -18.70 -7.84 -5.36
N SER A 140 -19.01 -9.00 -4.78
CA SER A 140 -20.35 -9.28 -4.23
C SER A 140 -20.71 -8.28 -3.13
N LYS A 141 -19.84 -8.09 -2.14
CA LYS A 141 -20.07 -7.18 -1.00
C LYS A 141 -20.29 -5.73 -1.45
N VAL A 142 -19.50 -5.28 -2.42
CA VAL A 142 -19.65 -3.96 -3.02
C VAL A 142 -20.98 -3.88 -3.78
N GLY A 143 -21.28 -4.85 -4.65
CA GLY A 143 -22.52 -4.90 -5.42
C GLY A 143 -23.78 -4.92 -4.55
N ASP A 144 -23.76 -5.65 -3.44
CA ASP A 144 -24.88 -5.74 -2.49
C ASP A 144 -25.14 -4.44 -1.72
N LEU A 145 -24.17 -3.52 -1.68
CA LEU A 145 -24.36 -2.17 -1.17
C LEU A 145 -25.01 -1.25 -2.22
N PHE A 146 -24.64 -1.40 -3.50
CA PHE A 146 -25.15 -0.56 -4.59
C PHE A 146 -26.51 -0.98 -5.14
N LYS A 147 -26.95 -2.22 -4.89
CA LYS A 147 -28.28 -2.72 -5.26
C LYS A 147 -29.40 -2.30 -4.29
N GLY A 148 -29.04 -1.64 -3.19
CA GLY A 148 -30.01 -1.16 -2.22
C GLY A 148 -30.92 -0.08 -2.79
N ASN A 149 -32.23 -0.35 -2.88
CA ASN A 149 -33.22 0.57 -3.48
C ASN A 149 -33.74 1.64 -2.49
N ASP A 150 -33.25 1.66 -1.25
CA ASP A 150 -33.69 2.62 -0.24
C ASP A 150 -32.73 3.82 -0.10
N SER A 151 -33.29 5.00 0.19
CA SER A 151 -32.56 6.28 0.28
C SER A 151 -31.40 6.28 1.29
N LYS A 152 -31.54 5.53 2.39
CA LYS A 152 -30.48 5.36 3.41
C LYS A 152 -29.30 4.54 2.89
N GLU A 153 -29.55 3.51 2.09
CA GLU A 153 -28.51 2.67 1.50
C GLU A 153 -27.74 3.43 0.42
N GLY A 154 -28.44 4.24 -0.38
CA GLY A 154 -27.81 5.15 -1.34
C GLY A 154 -26.88 6.18 -0.69
N ALA A 155 -27.24 6.71 0.48
CA ALA A 155 -26.37 7.60 1.25
C ALA A 155 -25.13 6.87 1.80
N ALA A 156 -25.32 5.66 2.32
CA ALA A 156 -24.21 4.82 2.80
C ALA A 156 -23.23 4.46 1.67
N ALA A 157 -23.72 4.12 0.48
CA ALA A 157 -22.89 3.83 -0.69
C ALA A 157 -22.00 5.01 -1.09
N LYS A 158 -22.57 6.22 -1.12
CA LYS A 158 -21.80 7.45 -1.40
C LYS A 158 -20.73 7.72 -0.35
N LEU A 159 -21.06 7.53 0.93
CA LEU A 159 -20.10 7.66 2.02
C LEU A 159 -18.96 6.65 1.88
N VAL A 160 -19.27 5.38 1.58
CA VAL A 160 -18.26 4.34 1.34
C VAL A 160 -17.29 4.73 0.23
N ILE A 161 -17.79 5.21 -0.92
CA ILE A 161 -16.94 5.70 -2.00
C ILE A 161 -16.04 6.83 -1.51
N LEU A 162 -16.61 7.82 -0.81
CA LEU A 162 -15.86 8.96 -0.30
C LEU A 162 -14.73 8.53 0.62
N LEU A 163 -14.99 7.64 1.58
CA LEU A 163 -13.98 7.18 2.53
C LEU A 163 -12.84 6.43 1.82
N VAL A 164 -13.15 5.59 0.83
CA VAL A 164 -12.14 4.86 0.07
C VAL A 164 -11.31 5.81 -0.80
N VAL A 165 -11.94 6.77 -1.48
CA VAL A 165 -11.23 7.77 -2.29
C VAL A 165 -10.31 8.62 -1.41
N VAL A 166 -10.80 9.12 -0.27
CA VAL A 166 -9.98 9.90 0.69
C VAL A 166 -8.82 9.05 1.22
N ALA A 167 -9.05 7.77 1.53
CA ALA A 167 -8.00 6.89 1.99
C ALA A 167 -6.91 6.65 0.94
N ILE A 168 -7.29 6.36 -0.30
CA ILE A 168 -6.34 6.15 -1.41
C ILE A 168 -5.56 7.43 -1.70
N LEU A 169 -6.25 8.57 -1.86
CA LEU A 169 -5.59 9.85 -2.11
C LEU A 169 -4.68 10.25 -0.94
N GLY A 170 -5.14 10.07 0.30
CA GLY A 170 -4.33 10.31 1.49
C GLY A 170 -3.08 9.44 1.53
N GLY A 171 -3.19 8.15 1.16
CA GLY A 171 -2.05 7.25 1.06
C GLY A 171 -1.05 7.70 0.00
N VAL A 172 -1.51 8.06 -1.20
CA VAL A 172 -0.68 8.57 -2.30
C VAL A 172 0.00 9.89 -1.92
N LEU A 173 -0.74 10.83 -1.34
CA LEU A 173 -0.19 12.12 -0.90
C LEU A 173 0.87 11.94 0.19
N LEU A 174 0.63 11.05 1.16
CA LEU A 174 1.60 10.77 2.21
C LEU A 174 2.88 10.11 1.65
N THR A 175 2.74 9.12 0.76
CA THR A 175 3.88 8.51 0.08
C THR A 175 4.67 9.52 -0.72
N THR A 176 4.01 10.32 -1.56
CA THR A 176 4.69 11.31 -2.40
C THR A 176 5.39 12.39 -1.58
N TRP A 177 4.76 12.85 -0.50
CA TRP A 177 5.39 13.77 0.45
C TRP A 177 6.63 13.17 1.12
N LEU A 178 6.55 11.92 1.59
CA LEU A 178 7.69 11.24 2.21
C LEU A 178 8.83 11.02 1.22
N ILE A 179 8.54 10.57 0.00
CA ILE A 179 9.54 10.40 -1.07
C ILE A 179 10.22 11.74 -1.34
N ALA A 180 9.46 12.81 -1.55
CA ALA A 180 10.02 14.14 -1.80
C ALA A 180 10.86 14.66 -0.61
N LYS A 181 10.44 14.37 0.63
CA LYS A 181 11.20 14.71 1.83
C LYS A 181 12.55 13.99 1.86
N TYR A 182 12.58 12.68 1.67
CA TYR A 182 13.81 11.90 1.76
C TYR A 182 14.75 12.08 0.56
N ASP A 183 14.20 12.35 -0.63
CA ASP A 183 14.98 12.72 -1.83
C ASP A 183 15.72 14.06 -1.60
N ARG A 184 15.07 15.04 -0.98
CA ARG A 184 15.73 16.31 -0.62
C ARG A 184 16.86 16.11 0.39
N LEU A 185 16.63 15.27 1.40
CA LEU A 185 17.63 14.99 2.43
C LEU A 185 18.86 14.28 1.84
N SER A 186 18.66 13.25 1.01
CA SER A 186 19.78 12.55 0.37
C SER A 186 20.60 13.47 -0.55
N LEU A 187 19.95 14.35 -1.30
CA LEU A 187 20.63 15.34 -2.14
C LEU A 187 21.43 16.37 -1.32
N MET A 188 20.94 16.77 -0.14
CA MET A 188 21.67 17.67 0.76
C MET A 188 22.92 16.99 1.34
N GLU A 189 22.80 15.74 1.76
CA GLU A 189 23.91 14.92 2.27
C GLU A 189 25.01 14.69 1.21
N ALA A 190 24.60 14.42 -0.04
CA ALA A 190 25.53 14.27 -1.16
C ALA A 190 26.31 15.58 -1.44
N ARG A 191 25.62 16.72 -1.40
CA ARG A 191 26.26 18.04 -1.58
C ARG A 191 27.25 18.36 -0.47
N GLN A 192 26.93 18.04 0.77
CA GLN A 192 27.79 18.30 1.92
C GLN A 192 29.03 17.39 1.96
N SER A 193 28.91 16.16 1.47
CA SER A 193 30.02 15.21 1.41
C SER A 193 30.97 15.42 0.21
N GLY A 194 30.74 16.44 -0.63
CA GLY A 194 31.54 16.73 -1.82
C GLY A 194 31.34 15.73 -2.96
N GLY A 195 30.45 14.74 -2.79
CA GLY A 195 30.06 13.79 -3.82
C GLY A 195 28.97 14.40 -4.69
N MET A 196 29.35 15.10 -5.76
CA MET A 196 28.39 15.33 -6.85
C MET A 196 28.09 13.97 -7.51
N PRO A 197 26.82 13.54 -7.58
CA PRO A 197 26.45 12.55 -8.58
C PRO A 197 26.54 13.22 -9.96
N ALA A 198 27.27 12.56 -10.87
CA ALA A 198 27.32 12.90 -12.29
C ALA A 198 25.95 12.69 -12.96
#